data_AF-A0A699KNT6-F1
#
_entry.id   AF-A0A699KNT6-F1
#
_cell.length_a   1.000
_cell.length_b   1.000
_cell.length_c   1.000
_cell.angle_alpha   90.00
_cell.angle_beta   90.00
_cell.angle_gamma   90.00
#
_symmetry.space_group_name_H-M   'P 1'
#
loop_
_entity.id
_entity.type
_entity.pdbx_description
1 polymer ?
#
loop_
_entity_poly.entity_id
_entity_poly.type
_entity_poly.pdbx_seq_one_letter_code
_entity_poly.pdbx_strand_id
1 'polypeptide(L)'
;MLKVSGEKKADEETNGDKWHKAERTSGKFCRQFKLPVNANMENITAQLEDGVLKISVKKMAHERKQSKVIDIIEQGRSSDDVKQQRLLLK
;
A
#
# COMPACT_ATOMS: atom_id res chain seq x y z
N MET A 1 6.97 10.73 -2.36
CA MET A 1 6.24 10.28 -1.15
C MET A 1 4.93 11.06 -1.08
N LEU A 2 3.80 10.41 -0.79
CA LEU A 2 2.52 11.10 -0.63
C LEU A 2 2.25 11.34 0.85
N LYS A 3 1.96 12.59 1.22
CA LYS A 3 1.63 12.99 2.60
C LYS A 3 0.20 13.52 2.64
N VAL A 4 -0.58 13.01 3.59
CA VAL A 4 -1.92 13.48 3.90
C VAL A 4 -1.89 14.04 5.32
N SER A 5 -2.19 15.32 5.48
CA SER A 5 -2.24 15.97 6.79
C SER A 5 -3.42 16.90 6.90
N GLY A 6 -3.92 17.07 8.11
CA GLY A 6 -5.02 17.97 8.41
C GLY A 6 -5.25 18.09 9.91
N GLU A 7 -6.28 18.84 10.26
CA GLU A 7 -6.70 19.05 11.64
C GLU A 7 -8.21 18.98 11.71
N LYS A 8 -8.70 18.14 12.62
CA LYS A 8 -10.10 18.17 13.03
C LYS A 8 -10.19 19.12 14.23
N LYS A 9 -10.82 20.28 14.06
CA LYS A 9 -11.06 21.21 15.17
C LYS A 9 -11.98 20.56 16.20
N ALA A 10 -11.80 20.91 17.47
CA ALA A 10 -12.80 20.62 18.48
C ALA A 10 -14.06 21.43 18.17
N ASP A 11 -15.23 20.87 18.51
CA ASP A 11 -16.48 21.61 18.40
C ASP A 11 -16.42 22.80 19.39
N GLU A 12 -16.86 23.98 18.97
CA GLU A 12 -16.92 25.15 19.85
C GLU A 12 -18.08 24.97 20.83
N GLU A 13 -17.79 25.00 22.14
CA GLU A 13 -18.84 25.00 23.17
C GLU A 13 -19.43 26.42 23.27
N THR A 14 -20.72 26.56 22.96
CA THR A 14 -21.46 27.80 23.19
C THR A 14 -21.89 27.86 24.65
N ASN A 15 -21.97 29.07 25.23
CA ASN A 15 -22.45 29.27 26.60
C ASN A 15 -23.84 28.63 26.80
N GLY A 16 -23.88 27.47 27.47
CA GLY A 16 -25.10 26.70 27.72
C GLY A 16 -25.00 25.21 27.39
N ASP A 17 -24.03 24.81 26.58
CA ASP A 17 -23.84 23.41 26.18
C ASP A 17 -23.16 22.61 27.31
N LYS A 18 -23.89 21.66 27.91
CA LYS A 18 -23.34 20.74 28.91
C LYS A 18 -23.24 19.34 28.33
N TRP A 19 -22.02 18.94 27.97
CA TRP A 19 -21.76 17.58 27.52
C TRP A 19 -21.82 16.59 28.69
N HIS A 20 -22.62 15.52 28.55
CA HIS A 20 -22.57 14.38 29.46
C HIS A 20 -21.41 13.43 29.12
N LYS A 21 -21.02 13.36 27.85
CA LYS A 21 -19.91 12.53 27.37
C LYS A 21 -19.38 13.04 26.03
N ALA A 22 -18.06 13.13 25.91
CA ALA A 22 -17.36 13.45 24.67
C ALA A 22 -16.43 12.29 24.29
N GLU A 23 -16.76 11.58 23.21
CA GLU A 23 -16.03 10.39 22.77
C GLU A 23 -15.22 10.63 21.49
N ARG A 24 -15.62 11.61 20.69
CA ARG A 24 -14.99 11.90 19.39
C ARG A 24 -13.71 12.67 19.63
N THR A 25 -12.59 12.14 19.15
CA THR A 25 -11.31 12.84 19.21
C THR A 25 -11.23 13.97 18.17
N SER A 26 -10.51 15.01 18.54
CA SER A 26 -10.14 16.14 17.68
C SER A 26 -8.63 16.36 17.76
N GLY A 27 -8.07 17.03 16.77
CA GLY A 27 -6.63 17.30 16.69
C GLY A 27 -6.04 17.08 15.30
N LYS A 28 -4.72 17.22 15.24
CA LYS A 28 -3.92 17.12 14.02
C LYS A 28 -3.66 15.66 13.66
N PHE A 29 -3.68 15.36 12.37
CA PHE A 29 -3.32 14.05 11.84
C PHE A 29 -2.35 14.17 10.67
N CYS A 30 -1.50 13.16 10.52
CA CYS A 30 -0.60 13.01 9.38
C CYS A 30 -0.43 11.53 9.04
N ARG A 31 -0.56 11.18 7.76
CA ARG A 31 -0.27 9.85 7.22
C ARG A 31 0.64 10.00 6.00
N GLN A 32 1.61 9.09 5.87
CA GLN A 32 2.57 9.12 4.78
C GLN A 32 2.59 7.77 4.08
N PHE A 33 2.59 7.81 2.75
CA PHE A 33 2.61 6.63 1.89
C PHE A 33 3.80 6.70 0.95
N LYS A 34 4.59 5.63 0.92
CA LYS A 34 5.57 5.41 -0.13
C LYS A 34 4.83 4.92 -1.37
N LEU A 35 4.90 5.70 -2.43
CA LEU A 35 4.32 5.33 -3.72
C LEU A 35 5.33 4.48 -4.51
N PRO A 36 4.86 3.57 -5.37
CA PRO A 36 5.75 2.84 -6.26
C PRO A 36 6.45 3.79 -7.24
N VAL A 37 7.57 3.35 -7.79
CA VAL A 37 8.39 4.15 -8.74
C VAL A 37 7.58 4.57 -9.98
N ASN A 38 6.64 3.73 -10.42
CA ASN A 38 5.80 4.00 -11.59
C ASN A 38 4.50 4.76 -11.25
N ALA A 39 4.40 5.42 -10.10
CA ALA A 39 3.28 6.30 -9.82
C ALA A 39 3.36 7.58 -10.67
N ASN A 40 2.25 7.97 -11.31
CA ASN A 40 2.15 9.26 -11.99
C ASN A 40 1.86 10.35 -10.94
N MET A 41 2.90 11.09 -10.55
CA MET A 41 2.82 12.13 -9.52
C MET A 41 2.15 13.42 -10.01
N GLU A 42 2.11 13.65 -11.32
CA GLU A 42 1.54 14.86 -11.93
C GLU A 42 0.00 14.79 -11.98
N ASN A 43 -0.55 13.58 -12.07
CA ASN A 43 -1.99 13.34 -12.24
C ASN A 43 -2.64 12.69 -11.01
N ILE A 44 -2.30 13.19 -9.82
CA ILE A 44 -2.97 12.79 -8.57
C ILE A 44 -4.28 13.56 -8.44
N THR A 45 -5.38 12.86 -8.17
CA THR A 45 -6.69 13.48 -7.92
C THR A 45 -7.20 13.13 -6.53
N ALA A 46 -7.90 14.07 -5.89
CA ALA A 46 -8.50 13.86 -4.57
C ALA A 46 -9.95 14.34 -4.54
N GLN A 47 -10.80 13.62 -3.81
CA GLN A 47 -12.21 13.93 -3.60
C GLN A 47 -12.59 13.64 -2.14
N LEU A 48 -13.39 14.51 -1.53
CA LEU A 48 -13.90 14.34 -0.17
C LEU A 48 -15.42 14.29 -0.24
N GLU A 49 -15.99 13.16 0.13
CA GLU A 49 -17.43 12.89 0.08
C GLU A 49 -17.81 12.05 1.30
N ASP A 50 -18.91 12.40 1.96
CA ASP A 50 -19.42 11.72 3.17
C ASP A 50 -18.37 11.46 4.26
N GLY A 51 -17.44 12.42 4.44
CA GLY A 51 -16.37 12.34 5.44
C GLY A 51 -15.18 11.43 5.04
N VAL A 52 -15.13 10.95 3.80
CA VAL A 52 -14.05 10.07 3.29
C VAL A 52 -13.22 10.79 2.22
N LEU A 53 -11.92 10.98 2.51
CA LEU A 53 -10.96 11.47 1.53
C LEU A 53 -10.47 10.33 0.63
N LYS A 54 -10.87 10.32 -0.63
CA LYS A 54 -10.41 9.39 -1.67
C LYS A 54 -9.31 10.04 -2.50
N ILE A 55 -8.12 9.44 -2.48
CA ILE A 55 -6.96 9.90 -3.27
C ILE A 55 -6.66 8.85 -4.34
N SER A 56 -6.68 9.23 -5.61
CA SER A 56 -6.38 8.36 -6.74
C SER A 56 -5.03 8.72 -7.35
N VAL A 57 -4.15 7.73 -7.44
CA VAL A 57 -2.81 7.85 -8.04
C VAL A 57 -2.73 6.86 -9.19
N LYS A 58 -2.69 7.36 -10.43
CA LYS A 58 -2.56 6.50 -11.61
C LYS A 58 -1.16 5.90 -11.69
N LYS A 59 -1.06 4.68 -12.21
CA LYS A 59 0.23 4.10 -12.59
C LYS A 59 0.60 4.58 -14.00
N MET A 60 1.85 4.93 -14.20
CA MET A 60 2.41 5.15 -15.53
C MET A 60 2.41 3.84 -16.31
N ALA A 61 2.20 3.94 -17.62
CA ALA A 61 2.37 2.81 -18.52
C ALA A 61 3.81 2.29 -18.40
N HIS A 62 3.94 0.99 -18.20
CA HIS A 62 5.21 0.30 -18.25
C HIS A 62 4.97 -1.03 -18.96
N GLU A 63 5.98 -1.52 -19.67
CA GLU A 63 5.92 -2.83 -20.27
C GLU A 63 5.67 -3.88 -19.19
N ARG A 64 4.61 -4.68 -19.36
CA ARG A 64 4.34 -5.80 -18.49
C ARG A 64 5.42 -6.85 -18.74
N LYS A 65 6.42 -6.90 -17.87
CA LYS A 65 7.40 -7.99 -17.89
C LYS A 65 6.67 -9.30 -17.62
N GLN A 66 6.83 -10.28 -18.50
CA GLN A 66 6.33 -11.62 -18.24
C GLN A 66 7.06 -12.21 -17.02
N SER A 67 6.31 -12.91 -16.16
CA SER A 67 6.88 -13.62 -15.02
C SER A 67 7.89 -14.64 -15.51
N LYS A 68 9.09 -14.63 -14.94
CA LYS A 68 10.08 -15.69 -15.16
C LYS A 68 9.91 -16.74 -14.08
N VAL A 69 9.86 -18.01 -14.47
CA VAL A 69 10.03 -19.12 -13.53
C VAL A 69 11.51 -19.18 -13.17
N ILE A 70 11.82 -19.18 -11.88
CA ILE A 70 13.19 -19.32 -11.38
C ILE A 70 13.26 -20.64 -10.64
N ASP A 71 14.08 -21.54 -11.15
CA ASP A 71 14.36 -22.81 -10.49
C ASP A 71 15.32 -22.58 -9.31
N ILE A 72 14.94 -23.06 -8.13
CA ILE A 72 15.78 -23.01 -6.93
C ILE A 72 16.60 -24.29 -6.90
N ILE A 73 17.91 -24.20 -7.14
CA ILE A 73 18.83 -25.33 -7.04
C ILE A 73 19.39 -25.35 -5.62
N GLU A 74 19.11 -26.41 -4.85
CA GLU A 74 19.84 -26.68 -3.60
C GLU A 74 21.30 -27.00 -3.94
N GLN A 75 22.24 -26.19 -3.44
CA GLN A 75 23.66 -26.51 -3.50
C GLN A 75 23.92 -27.75 -2.63
N GLY A 76 23.84 -28.94 -3.24
CA GLY A 76 24.06 -30.18 -2.51
C GLY A 76 23.81 -31.50 -3.24
N ARG A 77 23.69 -31.55 -4.57
CA ARG A 77 23.81 -32.81 -5.34
C ARG A 77 24.06 -32.54 -6.82
N SER A 78 25.07 -33.22 -7.38
CA SER A 78 25.45 -33.10 -8.78
C SER A 78 24.29 -33.50 -9.69
N SER A 79 24.12 -32.76 -10.80
CA SER A 79 23.11 -33.03 -11.84
C SER A 79 23.24 -34.44 -12.47
N ASP A 80 24.41 -35.07 -12.30
CA ASP A 80 24.69 -36.41 -12.83
C ASP A 80 23.99 -37.51 -12.03
N ASP A 81 23.72 -37.31 -10.72
CA ASP A 81 23.10 -38.33 -9.86
C ASP A 81 21.61 -38.54 -10.18
N VAL A 82 20.91 -37.46 -10.58
CA VAL A 82 19.47 -37.49 -10.87
C VAL A 82 19.16 -38.25 -12.16
N LYS A 83 20.06 -38.19 -13.15
CA LYS A 83 19.89 -38.88 -14.44
C LYS A 83 20.07 -40.39 -14.29
N GLN A 84 20.99 -40.82 -13.43
CA GLN A 84 21.25 -42.25 -13.16
C GLN A 84 20.07 -42.92 -12.43
N GLN A 85 19.44 -42.23 -11.47
CA GLN A 85 18.27 -42.79 -10.77
C GLN A 85 17.03 -42.95 -11.67
N ARG A 86 16.80 -42.03 -12.63
CA ARG A 86 15.64 -42.14 -13.54
C ARG A 86 15.77 -43.29 -14.55
N LEU A 87 16.98 -43.75 -14.85
CA LEU A 87 17.23 -44.86 -15.76
C LEU A 87 17.02 -46.23 -15.08
N LEU A 88 17.25 -46.32 -13.76
CA LEU A 88 17.12 -47.55 -12.96
C LEU A 88 15.67 -47.88 -12.54
N LEU A 89 14.73 -46.97 -12.79
CA LEU A 89 13.30 -47.12 -12.46
C LEU A 89 12.41 -47.40 -13.68
N LYS A 90 13.00 -47.82 -14.81
CA LYS A 90 12.30 -48.42 -15.95
C LYS A 90 12.63 -49.90 -16.03
#